data_AF-A0AAU2Y9D5-F1
#
_entry.id   AF-A0AAU2Y9D5-F1
#
_cell.length_a   1.000
_cell.length_b   1.000
_cell.length_c   1.000
_cell.angle_alpha   90.00
_cell.angle_beta   90.00
_cell.angle_gamma   90.00
#
_symmetry.space_group_name_H-M   'P 1'
#
loop_
_entity.id
_entity.type
_entity.pdbx_description
1 polymer ?
#
loop_
_entity_poly.entity_id
_entity_poly.type
_entity_poly.pdbx_seq_one_letter_code
_entity_poly.pdbx_strand_id
1 'polypeptide(L)'
;MQARCRCHPTLVPGKARAMRVNHTYGRGGALAYLAAYDVHHAKVFGRTEPRTGIDPFMALVAQVMSQEPYASAKRVFWIVDNGSSHRGKKDADRLAATFPNSVLVHTPVHASWLNQVEIFFSVVQRKVVSPNDFTGLSQVRDRLRAFEDRYDATAQPFQWKFTASDLDELLASSTSTPSTTRKKPPSDWQLDQPPKDFRSRPLSRRCAVRCRGGRSGRRVPGRW
;
A
#
# COMPACT_ATOMS: atom_id res chain seq x y z
N MET A 1 6.78 -7.20 -7.78
CA MET A 1 8.21 -6.93 -8.03
C MET A 1 8.78 -8.04 -8.89
N GLN A 2 9.37 -7.70 -10.04
CA GLN A 2 9.99 -8.66 -10.95
C GLN A 2 11.49 -8.71 -10.67
N ALA A 3 12.03 -9.93 -10.49
CA ALA A 3 13.46 -10.16 -10.42
C ALA A 3 14.06 -10.00 -11.83
N ARG A 4 15.00 -9.07 -11.97
CA ARG A 4 15.74 -8.84 -13.21
C ARG A 4 17.17 -9.34 -13.03
N CYS A 5 17.47 -10.50 -13.61
CA CYS A 5 18.77 -11.14 -13.54
C CYS A 5 19.67 -10.55 -14.62
N ARG A 6 20.61 -9.69 -14.24
CA ARG A 6 21.49 -9.01 -15.20
C ARG A 6 22.60 -9.95 -15.65
N CYS A 7 22.95 -9.90 -16.93
CA CYS A 7 23.99 -10.76 -17.50
C CYS A 7 25.41 -10.34 -17.10
N HIS A 8 25.57 -9.08 -16.65
CA HIS A 8 26.82 -8.57 -16.10
C HIS A 8 26.54 -7.91 -14.75
N PRO A 9 27.47 -8.04 -13.77
CA PRO A 9 27.28 -7.48 -12.45
C PRO A 9 27.13 -5.95 -12.51
N THR A 10 26.25 -5.41 -11.67
CA THR A 10 26.15 -3.97 -11.46
C THR A 10 27.49 -3.42 -10.94
N LEU A 11 28.02 -2.40 -11.61
CA LEU A 11 29.25 -1.73 -11.19
C LEU A 11 28.90 -0.58 -10.26
N VAL A 12 29.46 -0.63 -9.05
CA VAL A 12 29.30 0.41 -8.03
C VAL A 12 29.77 1.78 -8.55
N PRO A 13 29.17 2.88 -8.06
CA PRO A 13 29.66 4.22 -8.36
C PRO A 13 31.12 4.39 -7.90
N GLY A 14 31.86 5.26 -8.57
CA GLY A 14 33.25 5.62 -8.23
C GLY A 14 33.46 7.13 -8.32
N LYS A 15 34.66 7.61 -7.95
CA LYS A 15 34.99 9.04 -7.78
C LYS A 15 34.57 9.95 -8.95
N ALA A 16 34.60 9.45 -10.18
CA ALA A 16 34.15 10.16 -11.39
C ALA A 16 33.23 9.30 -12.28
N ARG A 17 32.48 8.36 -11.66
CA ARG A 17 31.67 7.39 -12.41
C ARG A 17 30.35 7.12 -11.69
N ALA A 18 29.24 7.42 -12.36
CA ALA A 18 27.92 6.99 -11.89
C ALA A 18 27.81 5.45 -11.87
N MET A 19 26.90 4.93 -11.05
CA MET A 19 26.58 3.50 -11.03
C MET A 19 26.20 3.03 -12.45
N ARG A 20 26.76 1.91 -12.89
CA ARG A 20 26.42 1.31 -14.20
C ARG A 20 25.65 0.02 -13.99
N VAL A 21 24.44 -0.02 -14.51
CA VAL A 21 23.56 -1.18 -14.47
C VAL A 21 23.37 -1.66 -15.90
N ASN A 22 23.59 -2.95 -16.14
CA ASN A 22 23.39 -3.50 -17.49
C ASN A 22 21.92 -3.34 -17.90
N HIS A 23 21.66 -2.90 -19.14
CA HIS A 23 20.30 -2.76 -19.65
C HIS A 23 19.66 -4.11 -20.00
N THR A 24 20.48 -5.11 -20.37
CA THR A 24 20.04 -6.48 -20.72
C THR A 24 19.85 -7.33 -19.46
N TYR A 25 18.77 -8.11 -19.42
CA TYR A 25 18.41 -8.97 -18.29
C TYR A 25 17.53 -10.15 -18.68
N GLY A 26 17.67 -11.25 -17.95
CA GLY A 26 16.68 -12.31 -17.87
C GLY A 26 15.59 -12.01 -16.84
N ARG A 27 14.38 -12.52 -17.07
CA ARG A 27 13.26 -12.39 -16.12
C ARG A 27 13.29 -13.58 -15.15
N GLY A 28 13.63 -13.34 -13.89
CA GLY A 28 13.66 -14.34 -12.83
C GLY A 28 12.32 -14.59 -12.14
N GLY A 29 11.19 -14.30 -12.81
CA GLY A 29 9.85 -14.33 -12.21
C GLY A 29 9.43 -13.03 -11.50
N ALA A 30 8.26 -13.05 -10.87
CA ALA A 30 7.74 -11.92 -10.10
C ALA A 30 7.04 -12.38 -8.82
N LEU A 31 7.14 -11.56 -7.77
CA LEU A 31 6.40 -11.71 -6.52
C LEU A 31 5.47 -10.51 -6.29
N ALA A 32 4.37 -10.72 -5.58
CA ALA A 32 3.58 -9.65 -4.99
C ALA A 32 4.14 -9.34 -3.61
N TYR A 33 4.47 -8.07 -3.36
CA TYR A 33 4.78 -7.61 -2.02
C TYR A 33 3.58 -6.84 -1.51
N LEU A 34 2.96 -7.34 -0.44
CA LEU A 34 1.87 -6.69 0.28
C LEU A 34 2.46 -6.15 1.58
N ALA A 35 2.02 -4.97 1.99
CA ALA A 35 2.42 -4.41 3.26
C ALA A 35 1.24 -3.71 3.94
N ALA A 36 1.22 -3.80 5.26
CA ALA A 36 0.41 -2.98 6.14
C ALA A 36 1.35 -2.06 6.95
N TYR A 37 0.96 -0.80 7.09
CA TYR A 37 1.71 0.17 7.89
C TYR A 37 0.86 0.67 9.05
N ASP A 38 1.37 0.51 10.28
CA ASP A 38 0.79 1.14 11.46
C ASP A 38 1.24 2.60 11.52
N VAL A 39 0.30 3.51 11.29
CA VAL A 39 0.55 4.95 11.25
C VAL A 39 0.93 5.55 12.61
N HIS A 40 0.61 4.88 13.72
CA HIS A 40 0.90 5.35 15.07
C HIS A 40 2.25 4.85 15.59
N HIS A 41 2.58 3.58 15.32
CA HIS A 41 3.82 2.96 15.80
C HIS A 41 4.94 2.96 14.76
N ALA A 42 4.66 3.44 13.54
CA ALA A 42 5.59 3.38 12.41
C ALA A 42 6.10 1.97 12.07
N LYS A 43 5.28 0.96 12.37
CA LYS A 43 5.62 -0.45 12.18
C LYS A 43 5.10 -0.96 10.85
N VAL A 44 5.93 -1.70 10.13
CA VAL A 44 5.56 -2.34 8.87
C VAL A 44 5.29 -3.82 9.10
N PHE A 45 4.27 -4.34 8.42
CA PHE A 45 4.04 -5.77 8.28
C PHE A 45 4.10 -6.11 6.81
N GLY A 46 5.21 -6.69 6.35
CA GLY A 46 5.36 -7.14 4.97
C GLY A 46 5.00 -8.60 4.78
N ARG A 47 4.53 -8.92 3.57
CA ARG A 47 4.36 -10.28 3.06
C ARG A 47 4.76 -10.35 1.59
N THR A 48 5.57 -11.34 1.24
CA THR A 48 5.85 -11.68 -0.16
C THR A 48 5.05 -12.90 -0.56
N GLU A 49 4.25 -12.78 -1.61
CA GLU A 49 3.34 -13.81 -2.08
C GLU A 49 3.57 -14.04 -3.59
N PRO A 50 3.27 -15.23 -4.14
CA PRO A 50 3.46 -15.48 -5.58
C PRO A 50 2.58 -14.58 -6.46
N ARG A 51 1.39 -14.22 -5.98
CA ARG A 51 0.40 -13.41 -6.71
C ARG A 51 -0.35 -12.49 -5.75
N THR A 52 -0.97 -11.45 -6.29
CA THR A 52 -1.96 -10.66 -5.56
C THR A 52 -3.30 -11.39 -5.53
N GLY A 53 -4.08 -11.19 -4.48
CA GLY A 53 -5.42 -11.76 -4.42
C GLY A 53 -6.11 -11.42 -3.10
N ILE A 54 -7.29 -12.00 -2.92
CA ILE A 54 -8.05 -11.94 -1.67
C ILE A 54 -7.29 -12.69 -0.57
N ASP A 55 -6.86 -13.93 -0.85
CA ASP A 55 -6.24 -14.78 0.19
C ASP A 55 -4.90 -14.19 0.69
N PRO A 56 -3.98 -13.73 -0.19
CA PRO A 56 -2.81 -12.97 0.24
C PRO A 56 -3.13 -11.75 1.11
N PHE A 57 -4.21 -11.03 0.81
CA PHE A 57 -4.64 -9.88 1.58
C PHE A 57 -5.18 -10.29 2.96
N MET A 58 -6.05 -11.30 3.03
CA MET A 58 -6.57 -11.81 4.30
C MET A 58 -5.46 -12.43 5.17
N ALA A 59 -4.44 -13.04 4.56
CA ALA A 59 -3.27 -13.53 5.28
C ALA A 59 -2.44 -12.39 5.90
N LEU A 60 -2.28 -11.27 5.19
CA LEU A 60 -1.67 -10.06 5.74
C LEU A 60 -2.50 -9.48 6.89
N VAL A 61 -3.82 -9.40 6.73
CA VAL A 61 -4.72 -8.96 7.81
C VAL A 61 -4.55 -9.85 9.03
N ALA A 62 -4.58 -11.18 8.87
CA ALA A 62 -4.42 -12.11 9.98
C ALA A 62 -3.07 -11.97 10.67
N GLN A 63 -1.99 -11.74 9.92
CA GLN A 63 -0.67 -11.46 10.49
C GLN A 63 -0.65 -10.22 11.39
N VAL A 64 -1.40 -9.18 11.05
CA VAL A 64 -1.51 -7.96 11.87
C VAL A 64 -2.46 -8.17 13.04
N MET A 65 -3.69 -8.62 12.76
CA MET A 65 -4.77 -8.72 13.74
C MET A 65 -4.53 -9.79 14.82
N SER A 66 -3.59 -10.72 14.61
CA SER A 66 -3.16 -11.70 15.62
C SER A 66 -2.13 -11.16 16.62
N GLN A 67 -1.62 -9.94 16.43
CA GLN A 67 -0.63 -9.33 17.33
C GLN A 67 -1.27 -8.27 18.21
N GLU A 68 -0.73 -8.09 19.43
CA GLU A 68 -1.03 -6.92 20.23
C GLU A 68 -0.36 -5.65 19.65
N PRO A 69 -1.01 -4.47 19.73
CA PRO A 69 -2.28 -4.20 20.42
C PRO A 69 -3.54 -4.46 19.57
N TYR A 70 -3.42 -4.96 18.33
CA TYR A 70 -4.54 -5.07 17.38
C TYR A 70 -5.56 -6.13 17.77
N ALA A 71 -5.09 -7.24 18.34
CA ALA A 71 -5.94 -8.34 18.82
C ALA A 71 -6.91 -7.87 19.91
N SER A 72 -6.43 -7.11 20.90
CA SER A 72 -7.25 -6.60 22.02
C SER A 72 -7.90 -5.24 21.78
N ALA A 73 -7.56 -4.54 20.69
CA ALA A 73 -8.09 -3.22 20.40
C ALA A 73 -9.61 -3.23 20.22
N LYS A 74 -10.28 -2.21 20.76
CA LYS A 74 -11.72 -2.01 20.55
C LYS A 74 -12.08 -1.88 19.08
N ARG A 75 -11.25 -1.14 18.33
CA ARG A 75 -11.38 -0.95 16.88
C ARG A 75 -10.04 -0.78 16.20
N VAL A 76 -9.87 -1.47 15.07
CA VAL A 76 -8.74 -1.34 14.16
C VAL A 76 -9.26 -0.92 12.79
N PHE A 77 -8.95 0.31 12.39
CA PHE A 77 -9.32 0.84 11.09
C PHE A 77 -8.30 0.40 10.04
N TRP A 78 -8.76 -0.22 8.97
CA TRP A 78 -7.96 -0.58 7.81
C TRP A 78 -8.22 0.42 6.69
N ILE A 79 -7.25 1.28 6.41
CA ILE A 79 -7.33 2.28 5.34
C ILE A 79 -6.73 1.66 4.09
N VAL A 80 -7.55 1.45 3.07
CA VAL A 80 -7.13 0.73 1.85
C VAL A 80 -7.41 1.54 0.60
N ASP A 81 -6.60 1.33 -0.45
CA ASP A 81 -6.92 1.84 -1.78
C ASP A 81 -8.07 1.03 -2.41
N ASN A 82 -8.49 1.37 -3.64
CA ASN A 82 -9.56 0.65 -4.34
C ASN A 82 -9.06 -0.57 -5.15
N GLY A 83 -7.94 -1.19 -4.76
CA GLY A 83 -7.38 -2.38 -5.40
C GLY A 83 -8.36 -3.57 -5.44
N SER A 84 -8.32 -4.41 -6.48
CA SER A 84 -9.35 -5.46 -6.65
C SER A 84 -9.31 -6.58 -5.61
N SER A 85 -8.29 -6.63 -4.75
CA SER A 85 -8.17 -7.63 -3.66
C SER A 85 -9.08 -7.29 -2.47
N HIS A 86 -9.39 -6.02 -2.30
CA HIS A 86 -10.01 -5.46 -1.11
C HIS A 86 -11.05 -4.40 -1.48
N ARG A 87 -11.84 -4.68 -2.53
CA ARG A 87 -12.73 -3.70 -3.16
C ARG A 87 -14.17 -3.81 -2.67
N GLY A 88 -14.71 -2.67 -2.25
CA GLY A 88 -16.14 -2.49 -2.01
C GLY A 88 -16.66 -3.26 -0.80
N LYS A 89 -18.00 -3.28 -0.69
CA LYS A 89 -18.70 -3.79 0.49
C LYS A 89 -18.38 -5.25 0.83
N LYS A 90 -18.22 -6.11 -0.18
CA LYS A 90 -17.91 -7.54 0.02
C LYS A 90 -16.63 -7.77 0.82
N ASP A 91 -15.62 -6.91 0.63
CA ASP A 91 -14.38 -7.03 1.40
C ASP A 91 -14.56 -6.54 2.85
N ALA A 92 -15.27 -5.42 3.04
CA ALA A 92 -15.59 -4.93 4.37
C ALA A 92 -16.37 -5.96 5.19
N ASP A 93 -17.39 -6.60 4.58
CA ASP A 93 -18.20 -7.63 5.23
C ASP A 93 -17.36 -8.87 5.58
N ARG A 94 -16.50 -9.33 4.67
CA ARG A 94 -15.57 -10.45 4.91
C ARG A 94 -14.60 -10.15 6.05
N LEU A 95 -14.04 -8.94 6.05
CA LEU A 95 -13.07 -8.51 7.05
C LEU A 95 -13.72 -8.44 8.44
N ALA A 96 -14.90 -7.82 8.54
CA ALA A 96 -15.67 -7.73 9.77
C ALA A 96 -16.14 -9.11 10.29
N ALA A 97 -16.51 -10.03 9.39
CA ALA A 97 -16.87 -11.40 9.77
C ALA A 97 -15.69 -12.18 10.35
N THR A 98 -14.47 -11.93 9.87
CA THR A 98 -13.25 -12.63 10.35
C THR A 98 -12.69 -11.96 11.61
N PHE A 99 -12.72 -10.63 11.66
CA PHE A 99 -12.18 -9.82 12.75
C PHE A 99 -13.23 -8.76 13.16
N PRO A 100 -14.10 -9.04 14.15
CA PRO A 100 -15.23 -8.17 14.49
C PRO A 100 -14.84 -6.75 14.94
N ASN A 101 -13.61 -6.55 15.41
CA ASN A 101 -13.09 -5.24 15.79
C ASN A 101 -12.45 -4.47 14.61
N SER A 102 -12.45 -5.01 13.40
CA SER A 102 -11.88 -4.37 12.22
C SER A 102 -12.91 -3.50 11.49
N VAL A 103 -12.47 -2.35 10.99
CA VAL A 103 -13.29 -1.42 10.20
C VAL A 103 -12.55 -1.06 8.94
N LEU A 104 -13.04 -1.52 7.79
CA LEU A 104 -12.44 -1.19 6.49
C LEU A 104 -12.91 0.19 6.01
N VAL A 105 -11.96 1.01 5.57
CA VAL A 105 -12.19 2.36 5.02
C VAL A 105 -11.45 2.47 3.70
N HIS A 106 -12.20 2.65 2.61
CA HIS A 106 -11.61 2.92 1.29
C HIS A 106 -11.26 4.40 1.15
N THR A 107 -10.09 4.70 0.59
CA THR A 107 -9.79 6.05 0.14
C THR A 107 -10.75 6.47 -0.98
N PRO A 108 -11.02 7.77 -1.15
CA PRO A 108 -11.73 8.26 -2.33
C PRO A 108 -11.10 7.75 -3.64
N VAL A 109 -11.91 7.66 -4.68
CA VAL A 109 -11.41 7.25 -6.01
C VAL A 109 -10.34 8.26 -6.46
N HIS A 110 -9.25 7.74 -7.04
CA HIS A 110 -8.06 8.53 -7.43
C HIS A 110 -7.26 9.16 -6.28
N ALA A 111 -7.62 8.92 -5.02
CA ALA A 111 -6.92 9.47 -3.85
C ALA A 111 -6.07 8.40 -3.11
N SER A 112 -5.45 7.48 -3.84
CA SER A 112 -4.59 6.45 -3.22
C SER A 112 -3.40 7.07 -2.47
N TRP A 113 -2.97 8.27 -2.87
CA TRP A 113 -1.90 9.04 -2.22
C TRP A 113 -2.18 9.39 -0.75
N LEU A 114 -3.45 9.36 -0.31
CA LEU A 114 -3.82 9.51 1.11
C LEU A 114 -3.42 8.29 1.96
N ASN A 115 -3.17 7.14 1.33
CA ASN A 115 -2.78 5.94 2.02
C ASN A 115 -1.28 5.99 2.37
N GLN A 116 -0.93 6.21 3.65
CA GLN A 116 0.46 6.42 4.06
C GLN A 116 1.42 5.27 3.72
N VAL A 117 0.93 4.04 3.55
CA VAL A 117 1.76 2.91 3.10
C VAL A 117 2.37 3.16 1.71
N GLU A 118 1.76 4.02 0.88
CA GLU A 118 2.29 4.41 -0.44
C GLU A 118 3.65 5.11 -0.32
N ILE A 119 3.84 5.87 0.76
CA ILE A 119 5.12 6.51 1.07
C ILE A 119 6.17 5.43 1.34
N PHE A 120 5.82 4.43 2.17
CA PHE A 120 6.70 3.30 2.45
C PHE A 120 7.06 2.53 1.17
N PHE A 121 6.09 2.23 0.29
CA PHE A 121 6.40 1.59 -1.00
C PHE A 121 7.33 2.42 -1.86
N SER A 122 7.21 3.74 -1.82
CA SER A 122 8.13 4.64 -2.52
C SER A 122 9.55 4.59 -1.94
N VAL A 123 9.69 4.35 -0.62
CA VAL A 123 10.98 4.10 0.03
C VAL A 123 11.54 2.74 -0.40
N VAL A 124 10.73 1.68 -0.37
CA VAL A 124 11.13 0.33 -0.83
C VAL A 124 11.60 0.36 -2.29
N GLN A 125 10.87 1.04 -3.17
CA GLN A 125 11.24 1.16 -4.57
C GLN A 125 12.63 1.80 -4.75
N ARG A 126 12.95 2.83 -3.94
CA ARG A 126 14.22 3.55 -4.02
C ARG A 126 15.38 2.83 -3.32
N LYS A 127 15.15 2.21 -2.17
CA LYS A 127 16.20 1.64 -1.31
C LYS A 127 16.42 0.13 -1.51
N VAL A 128 15.38 -0.59 -1.90
CA VAL A 128 15.40 -2.06 -2.05
C VAL A 128 15.42 -2.45 -3.51
N VAL A 129 14.51 -1.89 -4.31
CA VAL A 129 14.32 -2.33 -5.69
C VAL A 129 15.27 -1.63 -6.65
N SER A 130 15.84 -0.48 -6.29
CA SER A 130 16.77 0.26 -7.15
C SER A 130 18.23 0.08 -6.69
N PRO A 131 19.17 -0.29 -7.59
CA PRO A 131 18.93 -0.77 -8.95
C PRO A 131 18.26 -2.15 -8.95
N ASN A 132 17.39 -2.41 -9.94
CA ASN A 132 16.68 -3.68 -10.06
C ASN A 132 17.58 -4.70 -10.77
N ASP A 133 18.47 -5.29 -9.97
CA ASP A 133 19.42 -6.34 -10.31
C ASP A 133 19.36 -7.41 -9.21
N PHE A 134 18.78 -8.56 -9.54
CA PHE A 134 18.58 -9.66 -8.62
C PHE A 134 18.89 -11.00 -9.30
N THR A 135 19.48 -11.95 -8.58
CA THR A 135 19.76 -13.31 -9.05
C THR A 135 18.52 -14.22 -9.06
N GLY A 136 17.45 -13.84 -8.36
CA GLY A 136 16.20 -14.61 -8.30
C GLY A 136 15.20 -14.06 -7.29
N LEU A 137 14.05 -14.73 -7.15
CA LEU A 137 12.98 -14.30 -6.23
C LEU A 137 13.34 -14.42 -4.76
N SER A 138 14.17 -15.40 -4.37
CA SER A 138 14.68 -15.53 -3.00
C SER A 138 15.41 -14.27 -2.58
N GLN A 139 16.33 -13.78 -3.40
CA GLN A 139 17.08 -12.56 -3.11
C GLN A 139 16.17 -11.33 -2.99
N VAL A 140 15.11 -11.23 -3.80
CA VAL A 140 14.12 -10.14 -3.65
C VAL A 140 13.42 -10.23 -2.30
N ARG A 141 12.97 -11.44 -1.90
CA ARG A 141 12.32 -11.68 -0.60
C ARG A 141 13.24 -11.36 0.57
N ASP A 142 14.47 -11.86 0.54
CA ASP A 142 15.43 -11.67 1.62
C ASP A 142 15.81 -10.20 1.77
N ARG A 143 15.98 -9.48 0.65
CA ARG A 143 16.28 -8.05 0.66
C ARG A 143 15.10 -7.21 1.17
N LEU A 144 13.86 -7.61 0.87
CA LEU A 144 12.67 -6.96 1.43
C LEU A 144 12.60 -7.17 2.94
N ARG A 145 12.72 -8.42 3.40
CA ARG A 145 12.69 -8.76 4.83
C ARG A 145 13.79 -8.04 5.61
N ALA A 146 15.03 -8.09 5.14
CA ALA A 146 16.14 -7.40 5.78
C ALA A 146 15.98 -5.87 5.79
N PHE A 147 15.26 -5.32 4.80
CA PHE A 147 14.92 -3.90 4.79
C PHE A 147 13.81 -3.55 5.77
N GLU A 148 12.77 -4.38 5.87
CA GLU A 148 11.70 -4.24 6.87
C GLU A 148 12.28 -4.25 8.29
N ASP A 149 13.10 -5.25 8.64
CA ASP A 149 13.74 -5.37 9.96
C ASP A 149 14.55 -4.11 10.31
N ARG A 150 15.29 -3.56 9.33
CA ARG A 150 16.07 -2.33 9.50
C ARG A 150 15.20 -1.08 9.59
N TYR A 151 14.15 -1.03 8.78
CA TYR A 151 13.22 0.10 8.76
C TYR A 151 12.53 0.19 10.12
N ASP A 152 11.93 -0.89 10.60
CA ASP A 152 11.21 -0.94 11.88
C ASP A 152 12.11 -0.60 13.08
N ALA A 153 13.39 -0.96 13.05
CA ALA A 153 14.34 -0.62 14.12
C ALA A 153 14.62 0.88 14.27
N THR A 154 14.35 1.68 13.23
CA THR A 154 14.67 3.13 13.21
C THR A 154 13.48 3.99 12.81
N ALA A 155 12.35 3.38 12.50
CA ALA A 155 11.19 4.07 11.96
C ALA A 155 10.60 5.05 12.99
N GLN A 156 10.16 6.18 12.47
CA GLN A 156 9.38 7.16 13.20
C GLN A 156 8.11 7.43 12.39
N PRO A 157 6.97 7.73 13.04
CA PRO A 157 5.75 8.03 12.33
C PRO A 157 5.97 9.16 11.34
N PHE A 158 5.34 9.08 10.17
CA PHE A 158 5.44 10.15 9.19
C PHE A 158 4.85 11.43 9.78
N GLN A 159 5.55 12.55 9.60
CA GLN A 159 4.99 13.88 9.91
C GLN A 159 3.91 14.22 8.89
N TRP A 160 2.71 13.68 9.14
CA TRP A 160 1.57 13.80 8.25
C TRP A 160 0.96 15.19 8.37
N LYS A 161 0.94 15.94 7.26
CA LYS A 161 0.43 17.32 7.22
C LYS A 161 -1.00 17.45 6.74
N PHE A 162 -1.53 16.43 6.07
CA PHE A 162 -2.88 16.46 5.49
C PHE A 162 -3.93 16.13 6.56
N THR A 163 -4.80 17.08 6.84
CA THR A 163 -5.77 17.06 7.92
C THR A 163 -7.16 16.62 7.46
N ALA A 164 -8.08 16.47 8.40
CA ALA A 164 -9.49 16.23 8.07
C ALA A 164 -10.12 17.44 7.36
N SER A 165 -9.77 18.66 7.77
CA SER A 165 -10.22 19.89 7.11
C SER A 165 -9.79 19.94 5.64
N ASP A 166 -8.55 19.55 5.35
CA ASP A 166 -8.05 19.48 3.97
C ASP A 166 -8.83 18.44 3.15
N LEU A 167 -9.26 17.33 3.78
CA LEU A 167 -10.12 16.33 3.13
C LEU A 167 -11.50 16.88 2.83
N ASP A 168 -12.11 17.58 3.78
CA ASP A 168 -13.45 18.18 3.61
C ASP A 168 -13.42 19.21 2.47
N GLU A 169 -12.38 20.05 2.41
CA GLU A 169 -12.19 21.01 1.32
C GLU A 169 -11.98 20.32 -0.05
N LEU A 170 -11.15 19.27 -0.09
CA LEU A 170 -10.94 18.46 -1.29
C LEU A 170 -12.27 17.86 -1.78
N LEU A 171 -13.05 17.27 -0.88
CA LEU A 171 -14.33 16.66 -1.22
C LEU A 171 -15.34 17.71 -1.70
N ALA A 172 -15.44 18.85 -1.01
CA ALA A 172 -16.32 19.95 -1.43
C ALA A 172 -15.97 20.43 -2.85
N SER A 173 -14.69 20.67 -3.14
CA SER A 173 -14.24 21.12 -4.47
C SER A 173 -14.54 20.13 -5.60
N SER A 174 -14.52 18.82 -5.30
CA SER A 174 -14.83 17.77 -6.27
C SER A 174 -16.32 17.65 -6.60
N THR A 175 -17.20 18.14 -5.72
CA THR A 175 -18.65 18.17 -5.95
C THR A 175 -19.12 19.42 -6.70
N SER A 176 -18.33 20.49 -6.70
CA SER A 176 -18.56 21.71 -7.46
C SER A 176 -17.97 21.61 -8.88
N THR A 177 -18.55 20.78 -9.75
CA THR A 177 -18.33 20.96 -11.19
C THR A 177 -19.34 21.97 -11.72
N PRO A 178 -18.93 23.11 -12.34
CA PRO A 178 -19.86 23.96 -13.05
C PRO A 178 -20.45 23.18 -14.23
N SER A 179 -21.77 23.26 -14.41
CA SER A 179 -22.47 22.77 -15.58
C SER A 179 -21.83 23.36 -16.85
N THR A 180 -20.96 22.60 -17.51
CA THR A 180 -20.62 22.90 -18.89
C THR A 180 -21.83 22.47 -19.72
N THR A 181 -22.54 23.45 -20.26
CA THR A 181 -23.62 23.34 -21.23
C THR A 181 -23.28 22.29 -22.30
N ARG A 182 -23.82 21.07 -22.15
CA ARG A 182 -23.92 20.14 -23.28
C ARG A 182 -25.16 20.49 -24.08
N LYS A 183 -24.95 20.92 -25.33
CA LYS A 183 -25.97 20.79 -26.38
C LYS A 183 -26.48 19.35 -26.39
N LYS A 184 -27.79 19.20 -26.44
CA LYS A 184 -28.53 17.93 -26.50
C LYS A 184 -27.99 17.07 -27.66
N PRO A 185 -27.60 15.80 -27.47
CA PRO A 185 -27.36 14.91 -28.60
C PRO A 185 -28.71 14.43 -29.19
N PRO A 186 -28.77 14.08 -30.49
CA PRO A 186 -29.99 13.56 -31.11
C PRO A 186 -30.37 12.21 -30.49
N SER A 187 -31.68 11.94 -30.47
CA SER A 187 -32.28 10.68 -30.04
C SER A 187 -31.98 9.57 -31.04
N ASP A 188 -30.89 8.84 -30.83
CA ASP A 188 -30.78 7.41 -31.17
C ASP A 188 -29.45 6.85 -30.65
N TRP A 189 -29.50 6.02 -29.61
CA TRP A 189 -28.37 5.18 -29.20
C TRP A 189 -28.88 3.84 -28.65
N GLN A 190 -28.97 2.88 -29.56
CA GLN A 190 -28.98 1.45 -29.28
C GLN A 190 -27.60 1.06 -28.70
N LEU A 191 -27.58 0.26 -27.63
CA LEU A 191 -26.36 -0.18 -26.94
C LEU A 191 -25.62 -1.24 -27.75
N ASP A 192 -24.51 -0.86 -28.39
CA ASP A 192 -23.47 -1.79 -28.84
C ASP A 192 -22.31 -1.81 -27.83
N GLN A 193 -21.93 -3.04 -27.42
CA GLN A 193 -20.80 -3.32 -26.53
C GLN A 193 -19.46 -3.22 -27.30
N PRO A 194 -18.40 -2.58 -26.77
CA PRO A 194 -17.06 -2.68 -27.34
C PRO A 194 -16.13 -3.63 -26.56
N PRO A 195 -15.02 -4.07 -27.18
CA PRO A 195 -14.48 -5.42 -27.01
C PRO A 195 -13.22 -5.53 -26.14
N LYS A 196 -12.81 -6.79 -25.94
CA LYS A 196 -11.64 -7.29 -25.20
C LYS A 196 -10.32 -6.80 -25.80
N ASP A 197 -9.50 -6.10 -25.00
CA ASP A 197 -8.06 -6.35 -24.75
C ASP A 197 -7.46 -5.11 -24.04
N PHE A 198 -6.83 -5.29 -22.87
CA PHE A 198 -5.83 -4.32 -22.39
C PHE A 198 -4.73 -5.00 -21.58
N ARG A 199 -3.50 -4.83 -22.07
CA ARG A 199 -2.27 -5.46 -21.61
C ARG A 199 -1.82 -5.02 -20.22
N SER A 200 -1.11 -5.95 -19.59
CA SER A 200 -0.39 -5.95 -18.31
C SER A 200 0.22 -4.62 -17.83
N ARG A 201 -0.12 -4.24 -16.59
CA ARG A 201 0.63 -3.31 -15.71
C ARG A 201 0.93 -4.01 -14.37
N PRO A 202 2.12 -3.85 -13.75
CA PRO A 202 2.35 -4.40 -12.42
C PRO A 202 1.74 -3.46 -11.37
N LEU A 203 0.56 -3.83 -10.85
CA LEU A 203 -0.08 -3.20 -9.70
C LEU A 203 0.50 -3.81 -8.41
N SER A 204 1.33 -3.07 -7.68
CA SER A 204 1.55 -3.34 -6.24
C SER A 204 0.36 -2.79 -5.46
N ARG A 205 -0.35 -3.65 -4.70
CA ARG A 205 -1.60 -3.34 -3.99
C ARG A 205 -1.34 -3.08 -2.52
N ARG A 206 -2.09 -2.15 -1.91
CA ARG A 206 -1.60 -1.31 -0.80
C ARG A 206 -2.62 -1.20 0.35
N CYS A 207 -2.18 -1.36 1.60
CA CYS A 207 -3.03 -1.35 2.80
C CYS A 207 -2.35 -0.59 3.96
N ALA A 208 -3.10 0.18 4.76
CA ALA A 208 -2.63 0.82 5.99
C ALA A 208 -3.55 0.50 7.17
N VAL A 209 -2.99 0.56 8.38
CA VAL A 209 -3.68 0.17 9.62
C VAL A 209 -3.61 1.35 10.60
N ARG A 210 -4.76 1.66 11.19
CA ARG A 210 -4.92 2.67 12.23
C ARG A 210 -5.69 2.07 13.40
N CYS A 211 -5.00 1.82 14.50
CA CYS A 211 -5.64 1.37 15.75
C CYS A 211 -6.10 2.58 16.58
N ARG A 212 -7.31 2.54 17.16
CA ARG A 212 -7.74 3.54 18.16
C ARG A 212 -7.70 2.91 19.55
N GLY A 213 -6.60 3.14 20.27
CA GLY A 213 -6.45 2.76 21.67
C GLY A 213 -7.45 3.50 22.58
N GLY A 214 -8.15 2.76 23.42
CA GLY A 214 -8.95 3.33 24.51
C GLY A 214 -8.02 3.82 25.62
N ARG A 215 -8.14 5.09 26.01
CA ARG A 215 -7.47 5.63 27.20
C ARG A 215 -8.02 4.92 28.44
N SER A 216 -7.18 4.15 29.12
CA SER A 216 -7.36 3.90 30.56
C SER A 216 -6.72 5.07 31.31
N GLY A 217 -7.56 5.96 31.84
CA GLY A 217 -7.09 7.05 32.69
C GLY A 217 -6.68 6.53 34.07
N ARG A 218 -5.56 7.04 34.59
CA ARG A 218 -5.44 7.56 35.97
C ARG A 218 -4.14 8.36 36.19
N ARG A 219 -4.37 9.63 36.54
CA ARG A 219 -3.65 10.57 37.42
C ARG A 219 -2.12 10.60 37.43
N VAL A 220 -1.60 11.73 36.97
CA VAL A 220 -0.39 12.40 37.50
C VAL A 220 -0.74 12.89 38.93
N PRO A 221 0.18 12.73 39.91
CA PRO A 221 0.86 13.93 40.42
C PRO A 221 2.35 13.68 40.72
N GLY A 222 3.17 14.73 40.54
CA GLY A 222 4.36 14.93 41.37
C GLY A 222 5.68 15.15 40.62
N ARG A 223 6.27 16.32 40.90
CA ARG A 223 7.72 16.64 40.88
C ARG A 223 8.56 15.43 41.36
N TRP A 224 9.79 15.18 40.92
CA TRP A 224 10.88 16.00 40.39
C TRP A 224 11.55 15.30 39.22
#